data_AF-A0A6N7VJ57-F1
#
_entry.id   AF-A0A6N7VJ57-F1
#
_cell.length_a   1.000
_cell.length_b   1.000
_cell.length_c   1.000
_cell.angle_alpha   90.00
_cell.angle_beta   90.00
_cell.angle_gamma   90.00
#
_symmetry.space_group_name_H-M   'P 1'
#
loop_
_entity.id
_entity.type
_entity.pdbx_description
1 polymer ?
#
loop_
_entity_poly.entity_id
_entity_poly.type
_entity_poly.pdbx_seq_one_letter_code
_entity_poly.pdbx_strand_id
1 'polypeptide(L)'
;MANNGFIPHHTYERFEKYRVLSLTIDAKSHLMWALYANNYCGVCIGFNTNCSLNRIRKINYFNEDDGNTTCWANDPLLEDKIIDTFYKKLKCWENELEYRIVQQDQYLYFKQDEIKHLIIGYNVPEIYKKELTKICRKQNIPVFIALPNKIKKQIFIKDIDYQPIYDGTEIKSDL
;
A
#
# COMPACT_ATOMS: atom_id res chain seq x y z
N MET A 1 0.27 -26.88 25.23
CA MET A 1 1.51 -26.88 24.43
C MET A 1 1.35 -25.83 23.37
N ALA A 2 2.13 -24.75 23.42
CA ALA A 2 2.08 -23.69 22.43
C ALA A 2 2.58 -24.26 21.09
N ASN A 3 1.76 -24.20 20.04
CA ASN A 3 2.21 -24.52 18.69
C ASN A 3 3.33 -23.54 18.33
N ASN A 4 4.48 -24.05 17.90
CA ASN A 4 5.70 -23.31 17.54
C ASN A 4 5.53 -22.44 16.28
N GLY A 5 4.39 -21.77 16.06
CA GLY A 5 4.15 -20.90 14.90
C GLY A 5 4.17 -21.63 13.55
N PHE A 6 4.31 -22.96 13.52
CA PHE A 6 4.27 -23.73 12.28
C PHE A 6 2.84 -23.77 11.76
N ILE A 7 2.61 -23.03 10.67
CA ILE A 7 1.42 -23.15 9.85
C ILE A 7 1.49 -24.51 9.15
N PRO A 8 0.48 -25.39 9.30
CA PRO A 8 0.47 -26.69 8.63
C PRO A 8 0.57 -26.55 7.09
N HIS A 9 1.24 -27.50 6.42
CA HIS A 9 1.45 -27.46 4.96
C HIS A 9 0.14 -27.27 4.17
N HIS A 10 -0.91 -28.01 4.54
CA HIS A 10 -2.23 -27.94 3.89
C HIS A 10 -2.89 -26.55 4.02
N THR A 11 -2.45 -25.70 4.95
CA THR A 11 -2.92 -24.33 5.09
C THR A 11 -2.30 -23.42 4.03
N TYR A 12 -1.04 -23.65 3.63
CA TYR A 12 -0.39 -22.90 2.56
C TYR A 12 -1.07 -23.13 1.21
N GLU A 13 -1.40 -24.38 0.87
CA GLU A 13 -2.16 -24.72 -0.35
C GLU A 13 -3.51 -23.99 -0.44
N ARG A 14 -4.12 -23.68 0.72
CA ARG A 14 -5.36 -22.90 0.79
C ARG A 14 -5.09 -21.41 0.60
N PHE A 15 -4.04 -20.87 1.21
CA PHE A 15 -3.64 -19.48 1.02
C PHE A 15 -3.21 -19.16 -0.41
N GLU A 16 -2.62 -20.12 -1.11
CA GLU A 16 -2.18 -19.99 -2.51
C GLU A 16 -3.32 -19.73 -3.50
N LYS A 17 -4.58 -19.96 -3.13
CA LYS A 17 -5.73 -19.61 -3.97
C LYS A 17 -6.09 -18.13 -3.89
N TYR A 18 -5.66 -17.47 -2.82
CA TYR A 18 -6.01 -16.08 -2.58
C TYR A 18 -5.00 -15.12 -3.22
N ARG A 19 -5.52 -13.97 -3.66
CA ARG A 19 -4.77 -12.84 -4.21
C ARG A 19 -5.07 -11.64 -3.34
N VAL A 20 -4.02 -11.06 -2.78
CA VAL A 20 -4.13 -9.97 -1.81
C VAL A 20 -3.50 -8.73 -2.42
N LEU A 21 -4.30 -7.67 -2.56
CA LEU A 21 -3.83 -6.33 -2.86
C LEU A 21 -3.83 -5.53 -1.56
N SER A 22 -2.66 -5.02 -1.17
CA SER A 22 -2.47 -4.13 -0.02
C SER A 22 -2.32 -2.68 -0.47
N LEU A 23 -3.07 -1.79 0.17
CA LEU A 23 -3.15 -0.36 -0.13
C LEU A 23 -3.03 0.44 1.16
N THR A 24 -2.62 1.70 1.05
CA THR A 24 -2.63 2.67 2.17
C THR A 24 -3.41 3.91 1.76
N ILE A 25 -4.04 4.56 2.73
CA ILE A 25 -4.67 5.87 2.53
C ILE A 25 -3.67 7.04 2.71
N ASP A 26 -2.47 6.77 3.23
CA ASP A 26 -1.48 7.82 3.51
C ASP A 26 -0.26 7.72 2.58
N ALA A 27 -0.31 8.46 1.47
CA ALA A 27 0.79 8.60 0.54
C ALA A 27 1.99 9.40 1.11
N LYS A 28 1.83 10.07 2.26
CA LYS A 28 2.87 10.87 2.92
C LYS A 28 3.60 10.09 4.03
N SER A 29 3.26 8.83 4.24
CA SER A 29 3.92 7.99 5.24
C SER A 29 5.39 7.77 4.92
N HIS A 30 6.28 8.38 5.73
CA HIS A 30 7.73 8.20 5.63
C HIS A 30 8.15 6.73 5.73
N LEU A 31 7.48 5.95 6.59
CA LEU A 31 7.74 4.53 6.76
C LEU A 31 7.42 3.74 5.49
N MET A 32 6.30 4.05 4.82
CA MET A 32 5.93 3.36 3.57
C MET A 32 6.95 3.60 2.46
N TRP A 33 7.40 4.84 2.31
CA TRP A 33 8.44 5.17 1.33
C TRP A 33 9.81 4.58 1.66
N ALA A 34 10.15 4.47 2.94
CA ALA A 34 11.40 3.85 3.37
C ALA A 34 11.40 2.33 3.14
N LEU A 35 10.36 1.64 3.59
CA LEU A 35 10.31 0.17 3.64
C LEU A 35 9.82 -0.45 2.33
N TYR A 36 8.74 0.08 1.75
CA TYR A 36 8.07 -0.53 0.60
C TYR A 36 8.48 0.07 -0.73
N ALA A 37 8.98 1.31 -0.75
CA ALA A 37 9.48 1.97 -1.96
C ALA A 37 11.02 1.99 -2.03
N ASN A 38 11.69 1.01 -1.41
CA ASN A 38 13.15 0.84 -1.41
C ASN A 38 13.89 2.17 -1.14
N ASN A 39 13.60 2.78 0.02
CA ASN A 39 14.13 4.08 0.42
C ASN A 39 13.95 5.16 -0.66
N TYR A 40 12.70 5.45 -1.03
CA TYR A 40 12.33 6.46 -2.02
C TYR A 40 12.85 6.19 -3.45
N CYS A 41 13.19 4.94 -3.80
CA CYS A 41 13.54 4.52 -5.16
C CYS A 41 12.35 3.91 -5.94
N GLY A 42 11.17 3.86 -5.34
CA GLY A 42 9.94 3.33 -5.95
C GLY A 42 8.96 4.41 -6.40
N VAL A 43 7.73 3.98 -6.66
CA VAL A 43 6.60 4.83 -7.03
C VAL A 43 5.38 4.48 -6.18
N CYS A 44 4.46 5.44 -6.05
CA CYS A 44 3.14 5.26 -5.47
C CYS A 44 2.08 5.60 -6.52
N ILE A 45 1.12 4.69 -6.72
CA ILE A 45 0.03 4.86 -7.68
C ILE A 45 -1.23 5.20 -6.87
N GLY A 46 -1.81 6.37 -7.11
CA GLY A 46 -3.06 6.79 -6.49
C GLY A 46 -4.26 6.29 -7.30
N PHE A 47 -5.24 5.71 -6.63
CA PHE A 47 -6.45 5.14 -7.26
C PHE A 47 -7.73 5.88 -6.86
N ASN A 48 -8.72 5.84 -7.74
CA ASN A 48 -10.11 6.11 -7.38
C ASN A 48 -10.75 4.84 -6.78
N THR A 49 -11.55 4.99 -5.72
CA THR A 49 -12.20 3.87 -5.02
C THR A 49 -13.55 3.45 -5.62
N ASN A 50 -14.10 4.22 -6.56
CA ASN A 50 -15.49 4.07 -7.00
C ASN A 50 -15.75 2.89 -7.97
N CYS A 51 -14.71 2.25 -8.49
CA CYS A 51 -14.82 1.22 -9.52
C CYS A 51 -14.25 -0.13 -9.06
N SER A 52 -13.06 -0.50 -9.52
CA SER A 52 -12.48 -1.83 -9.26
C SER A 52 -12.12 -2.02 -7.79
N LEU A 53 -11.95 -0.93 -7.04
CA LEU A 53 -11.65 -0.95 -5.61
C LEU A 53 -12.90 -0.99 -4.71
N ASN A 54 -14.10 -1.27 -5.25
CA ASN A 54 -15.36 -1.27 -4.48
C ASN A 54 -15.43 -2.30 -3.33
N ARG A 55 -14.57 -3.33 -3.34
CA ARG A 55 -14.50 -4.37 -2.29
C ARG A 55 -13.39 -4.13 -1.27
N ILE A 56 -12.75 -2.96 -1.29
CA ILE A 56 -11.69 -2.62 -0.36
C ILE A 56 -12.19 -2.64 1.09
N ARG A 57 -11.40 -3.23 2.00
CA ARG A 57 -11.72 -3.29 3.43
C ARG A 57 -10.54 -2.82 4.25
N LYS A 58 -10.83 -2.10 5.33
CA LYS A 58 -9.82 -1.67 6.31
C LYS A 58 -9.29 -2.89 7.07
N ILE A 59 -7.99 -2.90 7.36
CA ILE A 59 -7.38 -3.90 8.25
C ILE A 59 -7.86 -3.71 9.68
N ASN A 60 -8.14 -4.83 10.34
CA ASN A 60 -8.37 -4.90 11.78
C ASN A 60 -7.03 -5.13 12.50
N TYR A 61 -6.63 -4.14 13.30
CA TYR A 61 -5.39 -4.20 14.07
C TYR A 61 -5.65 -4.78 15.46
N PHE A 62 -4.86 -5.76 15.86
CA PHE A 62 -5.00 -6.46 17.15
C PHE A 62 -3.66 -6.57 17.88
N ASN A 63 -3.69 -6.70 19.20
CA ASN A 63 -2.52 -6.96 20.04
C ASN A 63 -2.24 -8.46 20.10
N GLU A 64 -0.99 -8.84 20.37
CA GLU A 64 -0.60 -10.27 20.47
C GLU A 64 -1.41 -11.04 21.53
N ASP A 65 -1.87 -10.34 22.57
CA ASP A 65 -2.64 -10.91 23.67
C ASP A 65 -4.14 -11.10 23.35
N ASP A 66 -4.65 -10.60 22.22
CA ASP A 66 -6.10 -10.56 21.89
C ASP A 66 -6.69 -11.93 21.49
N GLY A 67 -6.05 -13.04 21.89
CA GLY A 67 -6.62 -14.37 21.89
C GLY A 67 -6.39 -15.19 20.62
N ASN A 68 -5.84 -16.39 20.80
CA ASN A 68 -5.67 -17.37 19.74
C ASN A 68 -7.04 -17.81 19.20
N THR A 69 -7.34 -17.45 17.94
CA THR A 69 -8.48 -18.04 17.23
C THR A 69 -8.14 -19.50 16.92
N THR A 70 -8.70 -20.43 17.67
CA THR A 70 -8.63 -21.85 17.32
C THR A 70 -9.60 -22.14 16.18
N CYS A 71 -9.09 -22.71 15.09
CA CYS A 71 -9.90 -23.23 14.00
C CYS A 71 -9.54 -24.70 13.76
N TRP A 72 -10.55 -25.53 13.59
CA TRP A 72 -10.39 -26.95 13.30
C TRP A 72 -10.50 -27.16 11.79
N ALA A 73 -9.79 -28.14 11.23
CA ALA A 73 -9.78 -28.39 9.79
C ALA A 73 -11.17 -28.74 9.21
N ASN A 74 -12.09 -29.21 10.04
CA ASN A 74 -13.46 -29.58 9.68
C ASN A 74 -14.49 -28.50 10.05
N ASP A 75 -14.04 -27.30 10.43
CA ASP A 75 -14.93 -26.19 10.75
C ASP A 75 -15.72 -25.77 9.50
N PRO A 76 -17.07 -25.77 9.54
CA PRO A 76 -17.90 -25.32 8.42
C PRO A 76 -17.61 -23.88 7.98
N LEU A 77 -17.07 -23.04 8.87
CA LEU A 77 -16.73 -21.63 8.64
C LEU A 77 -15.25 -21.41 8.34
N LEU A 78 -14.51 -22.46 7.98
CA LEU A 78 -13.06 -22.40 7.82
C LEU A 78 -12.61 -21.41 6.73
N GLU A 79 -13.31 -21.35 5.59
CA GLU A 79 -12.98 -20.40 4.53
C GLU A 79 -13.22 -18.95 4.96
N ASP A 80 -14.30 -18.67 5.67
CA ASP A 80 -14.57 -17.33 6.20
C ASP A 80 -13.50 -16.89 7.20
N LYS A 81 -13.03 -17.81 8.06
CA LYS A 81 -11.93 -17.56 9.01
C LYS A 81 -10.59 -17.33 8.30
N ILE A 82 -10.33 -18.05 7.22
CA ILE A 82 -9.14 -17.82 6.36
C ILE A 82 -9.20 -16.42 5.76
N ILE A 83 -10.33 -16.04 5.18
CA ILE A 83 -10.55 -14.69 4.61
C ILE A 83 -10.35 -13.62 5.67
N ASP A 84 -10.93 -13.80 6.86
CA ASP A 84 -10.81 -12.88 7.99
C ASP A 84 -9.34 -12.70 8.45
N THR A 85 -8.53 -13.77 8.38
CA THR A 85 -7.10 -13.71 8.72
C THR A 85 -6.34 -12.76 7.78
N PHE A 86 -6.68 -12.73 6.50
CA PHE A 86 -6.08 -11.75 5.57
C PHE A 86 -6.45 -10.30 5.89
N TYR A 87 -7.47 -10.04 6.70
CA TYR A 87 -7.84 -8.68 7.13
C TYR A 87 -7.32 -8.32 8.53
N LYS A 88 -6.45 -9.14 9.11
CA LYS A 88 -5.84 -8.89 10.42
C LYS A 88 -4.37 -8.54 10.30
N LYS A 89 -3.90 -7.65 11.18
CA LYS A 89 -2.48 -7.31 11.32
C LYS A 89 -2.17 -6.91 12.77
N LEU A 90 -0.94 -7.13 13.20
CA LEU A 90 -0.51 -6.70 14.53
C LEU A 90 -0.55 -5.17 14.64
N LYS A 91 -0.96 -4.68 15.81
CA LYS A 91 -1.14 -3.25 16.10
C LYS A 91 0.13 -2.41 15.94
N CYS A 92 1.31 -3.00 16.10
CA CYS A 92 2.58 -2.32 15.83
C CYS A 92 2.73 -1.83 14.36
N TRP A 93 1.89 -2.31 13.44
CA TRP A 93 1.83 -1.88 12.03
C TRP A 93 0.63 -0.96 11.72
N GLU A 94 -0.09 -0.46 12.73
CA GLU A 94 -1.27 0.41 12.55
C GLU A 94 -0.94 1.71 11.79
N ASN A 95 0.30 2.19 11.90
CA ASN A 95 0.79 3.38 11.20
C ASN A 95 0.78 3.27 9.67
N GLU A 96 0.58 2.07 9.11
CA GLU A 96 0.46 1.89 7.66
C GLU A 96 -0.92 2.31 7.14
N LEU A 97 -1.94 2.40 8.02
CA LEU A 97 -3.32 2.72 7.65
C LEU A 97 -3.81 1.85 6.48
N GLU A 98 -3.58 0.55 6.60
CA GLU A 98 -3.70 -0.43 5.52
C GLU A 98 -5.16 -0.79 5.21
N TYR A 99 -5.42 -0.93 3.93
CA TYR A 99 -6.65 -1.48 3.37
C TYR A 99 -6.29 -2.61 2.41
N ARG A 100 -7.13 -3.65 2.34
CA ARG A 100 -6.92 -4.80 1.46
C ARG A 100 -8.12 -5.10 0.58
N ILE A 101 -7.82 -5.71 -0.56
CA ILE A 101 -8.77 -6.45 -1.38
C ILE A 101 -8.25 -7.89 -1.45
N VAL A 102 -9.10 -8.84 -1.08
CA VAL A 102 -8.80 -10.27 -1.15
C VAL A 102 -9.73 -10.90 -2.18
N GLN A 103 -9.14 -11.53 -3.20
CA GLN A 103 -9.84 -12.26 -4.26
C GLN A 103 -9.33 -13.70 -4.31
N GLN A 104 -10.08 -14.59 -4.95
CA GLN A 104 -9.65 -15.95 -5.24
C GLN A 104 -9.32 -16.08 -6.72
N ASP A 105 -8.26 -16.83 -7.04
CA ASP A 105 -7.83 -17.28 -8.37
C ASP A 105 -7.50 -16.19 -9.41
N GLN A 106 -7.88 -14.93 -9.17
CA GLN A 106 -7.69 -13.81 -10.09
C GLN A 106 -7.12 -12.60 -9.36
N TYR A 107 -6.18 -11.91 -10.03
CA TYR A 107 -5.69 -10.61 -9.58
C TYR A 107 -6.70 -9.51 -9.87
N LEU A 108 -6.59 -8.41 -9.14
CA LEU A 108 -7.41 -7.24 -9.40
C LEU A 108 -7.05 -6.64 -10.75
N TYR A 109 -8.04 -6.56 -11.62
CA TYR A 109 -7.97 -5.77 -12.85
C TYR A 109 -8.58 -4.39 -12.58
N PHE A 110 -7.89 -3.34 -13.01
CA PHE A 110 -8.38 -1.96 -12.98
C PHE A 110 -8.18 -1.30 -14.33
N LYS A 111 -9.02 -0.32 -14.63
CA LYS A 111 -8.92 0.48 -15.86
C LYS A 111 -7.95 1.65 -15.67
N GLN A 112 -7.39 2.14 -16.77
CA GLN A 112 -6.42 3.23 -16.74
C GLN A 112 -6.99 4.53 -16.12
N ASP A 113 -8.27 4.82 -16.35
CA ASP A 113 -8.97 5.99 -15.80
C ASP A 113 -9.19 5.91 -14.27
N GLU A 114 -8.94 4.75 -13.66
CA GLU A 114 -8.93 4.60 -12.20
C GLU A 114 -7.63 5.09 -11.57
N ILE A 115 -6.55 5.26 -12.35
CA ILE A 115 -5.31 5.85 -11.88
C ILE A 115 -5.48 7.37 -11.79
N LYS A 116 -5.52 7.89 -10.56
CA LYS A 116 -5.67 9.32 -10.29
C LYS A 116 -4.38 10.09 -10.49
N HIS A 117 -3.24 9.51 -10.10
CA HIS A 117 -1.92 10.13 -10.21
C HIS A 117 -0.80 9.12 -9.95
N LEU A 118 0.42 9.48 -10.36
CA LEU A 118 1.65 8.82 -9.98
C LEU A 118 2.47 9.74 -9.07
N ILE A 119 2.97 9.22 -7.95
CA ILE A 119 3.97 9.91 -7.13
C ILE A 119 5.27 9.13 -7.27
N ILE A 120 6.34 9.81 -7.66
CA ILE A 120 7.67 9.23 -7.86
C ILE A 120 8.54 9.52 -6.65
N GLY A 121 9.27 8.52 -6.17
CA GLY A 121 10.19 8.69 -5.05
C GLY A 121 11.36 9.62 -5.39
N TYR A 122 11.82 10.38 -4.40
CA TYR A 122 12.92 11.32 -4.56
C TYR A 122 14.21 10.70 -5.12
N ASN A 123 14.54 9.48 -4.71
CA ASN A 123 15.78 8.79 -5.08
C ASN A 123 15.67 8.00 -6.40
N VAL A 124 14.52 8.01 -7.06
CA VAL A 124 14.38 7.41 -8.39
C VAL A 124 15.34 8.11 -9.37
N PRO A 125 16.15 7.36 -10.15
CA PRO A 125 17.05 7.97 -11.12
C PRO A 125 16.32 8.82 -12.16
N GLU A 126 16.95 9.91 -12.58
CA GLU A 126 16.35 10.94 -13.43
C GLU A 126 15.88 10.40 -14.79
N ILE A 127 16.58 9.40 -15.35
CA ILE A 127 16.17 8.71 -16.57
C ILE A 127 14.79 8.06 -16.41
N TYR A 128 14.54 7.39 -15.28
CA TYR A 128 13.25 6.73 -15.01
C TYR A 128 12.17 7.75 -14.68
N LYS A 129 12.49 8.82 -13.94
CA LYS A 129 11.55 9.94 -13.70
C LYS A 129 11.02 10.49 -15.03
N LYS A 130 11.91 10.75 -15.99
CA LYS A 130 11.54 11.28 -17.32
C LYS A 130 10.68 10.30 -18.11
N GLU A 131 11.06 9.03 -18.17
CA GLU A 131 10.29 8.03 -18.93
C GLU A 131 8.90 7.78 -18.31
N LEU A 132 8.81 7.64 -16.98
CA LEU A 132 7.52 7.50 -16.28
C LEU A 132 6.64 8.73 -16.50
N THR A 133 7.22 9.93 -16.38
CA THR A 133 6.49 11.19 -16.59
C THR A 133 5.95 11.28 -18.02
N LYS A 134 6.75 10.87 -19.02
CA LYS A 134 6.33 10.82 -20.42
C LYS A 134 5.18 9.85 -20.65
N ILE A 135 5.20 8.67 -20.03
CA ILE A 135 4.12 7.67 -20.12
C ILE A 135 2.83 8.24 -19.51
N CYS A 136 2.91 8.78 -18.29
CA CYS A 136 1.74 9.33 -17.59
C CYS A 136 1.14 10.54 -18.30
N ARG A 137 1.97 11.47 -18.81
CA ARG A 137 1.48 12.65 -19.56
C ARG A 137 0.73 12.27 -20.83
N LYS A 138 1.19 11.24 -21.57
CA LYS A 138 0.46 10.70 -22.74
C LYS A 138 -0.94 10.19 -22.38
N GLN A 139 -1.12 9.78 -21.13
CA GLN A 139 -2.34 9.22 -20.59
C GLN A 139 -3.17 10.23 -19.79
N ASN A 140 -2.76 11.51 -19.75
CA ASN A 140 -3.34 12.56 -18.92
C ASN A 140 -3.37 12.23 -17.41
N ILE A 141 -2.36 11.48 -16.92
CA ILE A 141 -2.19 11.16 -15.51
C ILE A 141 -1.22 12.18 -14.89
N PRO A 142 -1.64 12.94 -13.86
CA PRO A 142 -0.76 13.84 -13.11
C PRO A 142 0.40 13.09 -12.44
N VAL A 143 1.58 13.72 -12.43
CA VAL A 143 2.80 13.14 -11.87
C VAL A 143 3.38 14.08 -10.82
N PHE A 144 3.68 13.51 -9.67
CA PHE A 144 4.22 14.21 -8.51
C PHE A 144 5.55 13.59 -8.07
N ILE A 145 6.29 14.30 -7.23
CA ILE A 145 7.49 13.83 -6.55
C ILE A 145 7.30 13.86 -5.04
N ALA A 146 7.69 12.77 -4.37
CA ALA A 146 7.71 12.67 -2.92
C ALA A 146 9.04 13.17 -2.37
N LEU A 147 9.07 14.40 -1.84
CA LEU A 147 10.24 15.07 -1.27
C LEU A 147 10.33 14.80 0.24
N PRO A 148 11.28 13.98 0.72
CA PRO A 148 11.48 13.79 2.15
C PRO A 148 12.07 15.05 2.79
N ASN A 149 11.47 15.52 3.87
CA ASN A 149 12.11 16.47 4.77
C ASN A 149 13.16 15.72 5.59
N LYS A 150 14.42 16.18 5.55
CA LYS A 150 15.52 15.51 6.25
C LYS A 150 15.53 15.80 7.76
N ILE A 151 14.89 16.89 8.18
CA ILE A 151 14.88 17.36 9.57
C ILE A 151 13.61 16.87 10.27
N LYS A 152 12.46 17.06 9.63
CA LYS A 152 11.16 16.59 10.12
C LYS A 152 10.83 15.26 9.45
N LYS A 153 10.23 14.30 10.17
CA LYS A 153 9.73 13.03 9.58
C LYS A 153 8.48 13.26 8.71
N GLN A 154 8.61 14.09 7.68
CA GLN A 154 7.53 14.55 6.82
C GLN A 154 7.92 14.38 5.35
N ILE A 155 6.92 14.14 4.51
CA ILE A 155 7.06 14.13 3.06
C ILE A 155 6.22 15.27 2.50
N PHE A 156 6.80 16.03 1.59
CA PHE A 156 6.06 16.97 0.75
C PHE A 156 5.82 16.31 -0.60
N ILE A 157 4.58 16.32 -1.06
CA ILE A 157 4.25 15.89 -2.42
C ILE A 157 4.12 17.14 -3.26
N LYS A 158 4.91 17.21 -4.34
CA LYS A 158 4.95 18.35 -5.26
C LYS A 158 4.79 17.91 -6.69
N ASP A 159 4.31 18.79 -7.57
CA ASP A 159 4.37 18.55 -9.01
C ASP A 159 5.79 18.14 -9.43
N ILE A 160 5.91 17.20 -10.37
CA ILE A 160 7.22 16.70 -10.82
C ILE A 160 8.13 17.81 -11.40
N ASP A 161 7.54 18.87 -11.94
CA ASP A 161 8.27 20.02 -12.50
C ASP A 161 8.62 21.08 -11.43
N TYR A 162 8.26 20.86 -10.17
CA TYR A 162 8.52 21.80 -9.08
C TYR A 162 10.01 22.08 -8.91
N GLN A 163 10.36 23.37 -8.93
CA GLN A 163 11.69 23.87 -8.62
C GLN A 163 11.68 24.58 -7.26
N PRO A 164 12.51 24.18 -6.29
CA PRO A 164 12.55 24.83 -4.99
C PRO A 164 13.07 26.27 -5.11
N ILE A 165 12.36 27.21 -4.50
CA ILE A 165 12.80 28.60 -4.34
C ILE A 165 13.40 28.73 -2.94
N TYR A 166 14.63 29.25 -2.84
CA TYR A 166 15.36 29.39 -1.58
C TYR A 166 15.13 30.78 -0.95
N ASP A 167 13.87 31.17 -0.79
CA ASP A 167 13.46 32.48 -0.24
C ASP A 167 13.00 32.41 1.23
N GLY A 168 13.10 31.24 1.85
CA GLY A 168 12.66 31.01 3.22
C GLY A 168 11.14 30.78 3.37
N THR A 169 10.38 30.73 2.28
CA THR A 169 8.96 30.41 2.32
C THR A 169 8.72 28.94 2.67
N GLU A 170 7.63 28.67 3.39
CA GLU A 170 7.27 27.30 3.79
C GLU A 170 6.72 26.52 2.58
N ILE A 171 7.31 25.35 2.31
CA ILE A 171 6.86 24.45 1.26
C ILE A 171 5.58 23.74 1.71
N LYS A 172 4.47 23.99 1.01
CA LYS A 172 3.19 23.28 1.22
C LYS A 172 3.06 22.09 0.27
N SER A 173 2.36 21.02 0.67
CA SER A 173 2.12 19.86 -0.20
C SER A 173 0.98 20.14 -1.19
N ASP A 174 1.11 19.67 -2.43
CA ASP A 174 0.10 19.84 -3.50
C ASP A 174 -1.03 18.79 -3.41
N LEU A 175 -0.76 17.65 -2.77
CA LEU A 175 -1.72 16.64 -2.31
C LEU A 175 -1.84 16.65 -0.79
#